data_AF-A0A957FN75-F1
#
_entry.id   AF-A0A957FN75-F1
#
_cell.length_a   1.000
_cell.length_b   1.000
_cell.length_c   1.000
_cell.angle_alpha   90.00
_cell.angle_beta   90.00
_cell.angle_gamma   90.00
#
_symmetry.space_group_name_H-M   'P 1'
#
loop_
_entity.id
_entity.type
_entity.pdbx_description
1 polymer ?
#
loop_
_entity_poly.entity_id
_entity_poly.type
_entity_poly.pdbx_seq_one_letter_code
_entity_poly.pdbx_strand_id
1 'polypeptide(L)'
;AVWCPTCILQAAYIYKLHDLLGHPDDLISVSLDVDLNEDTADLKEYTAEYGFDWHFAIAPLEIDRALGNLYSAQYLNPPLAPMLIIDRQGNVHLLPYGLKDTETLQEAVEPYLNQ
;
A
#
# COMPACT_ATOMS: atom_id res chain seq x y z
N ALA A 1 8.63 3.23 -4.79
CA ALA A 1 9.39 2.89 -5.98
C ALA A 1 8.48 3.08 -7.16
N VAL A 2 8.51 4.27 -7.75
CA VAL A 2 7.72 4.63 -8.92
C VAL A 2 8.11 3.82 -10.16
N TRP A 3 9.33 3.26 -10.19
CA TRP A 3 9.81 2.38 -11.26
C TRP A 3 9.21 0.96 -11.27
N CYS A 4 8.47 0.57 -10.24
CA CYS A 4 8.08 -0.82 -9.98
C CYS A 4 6.78 -1.19 -10.73
N PRO A 5 6.82 -2.07 -11.77
CA PRO A 5 5.61 -2.45 -12.51
C PRO A 5 4.62 -3.27 -11.67
N THR A 6 5.12 -4.11 -10.75
CA THR A 6 4.28 -4.82 -9.79
C THR A 6 3.49 -3.85 -8.91
N CYS A 7 4.10 -2.72 -8.55
CA CYS A 7 3.51 -1.72 -7.68
C CYS A 7 2.40 -0.93 -8.40
N ILE A 8 2.60 -0.61 -9.68
CA ILE A 8 1.55 -0.04 -10.54
C ILE A 8 0.35 -1.00 -10.64
N LEU A 9 0.61 -2.29 -10.89
CA LEU A 9 -0.45 -3.29 -11.01
C LEU A 9 -1.19 -3.50 -9.68
N GLN A 10 -0.46 -3.56 -8.56
CA GLN A 10 -1.06 -3.66 -7.23
C GLN A 10 -1.92 -2.44 -6.89
N ALA A 11 -1.45 -1.24 -7.20
CA ALA A 11 -2.19 0.01 -7.01
C ALA A 11 -3.49 0.03 -7.84
N ALA A 12 -3.48 -0.49 -9.06
CA ALA A 12 -4.70 -0.65 -9.86
C ALA A 12 -5.71 -1.63 -9.22
N TYR A 13 -5.26 -2.69 -8.55
CA TYR A 13 -6.17 -3.58 -7.81
C TYR A 13 -6.74 -2.93 -6.53
N ILE A 14 -5.97 -2.09 -5.86
CA ILE A 14 -6.43 -1.29 -4.72
C ILE A 14 -7.49 -0.29 -5.17
N TYR A 15 -7.26 0.43 -6.28
CA TYR A 15 -8.27 1.32 -6.85
C TYR A 15 -9.59 0.58 -7.15
N LYS A 16 -9.51 -0.59 -7.80
CA LYS A 16 -10.68 -1.44 -8.05
C LYS A 16 -11.37 -1.94 -6.77
N LEU A 17 -10.62 -2.17 -5.69
CA LEU A 17 -11.20 -2.51 -4.39
C LEU A 17 -12.05 -1.35 -3.86
N HIS A 18 -11.54 -0.12 -3.92
CA HIS A 18 -12.29 1.08 -3.50
C HIS A 18 -13.56 1.26 -4.33
N ASP A 19 -13.47 1.14 -5.66
CA ASP A 19 -14.63 1.17 -6.55
C ASP A 19 -15.66 0.10 -6.18
N LEU A 20 -15.21 -1.14 -5.94
CA LEU A 20 -16.06 -2.29 -5.60
C LEU A 20 -16.80 -2.07 -4.27
N LEU A 21 -16.14 -1.47 -3.28
CA LEU A 21 -16.69 -1.19 -1.97
C LEU A 21 -17.48 0.13 -1.90
N GLY A 22 -17.52 0.90 -2.99
CA GLY A 22 -18.23 2.18 -3.06
C GLY A 22 -17.54 3.32 -2.31
N HIS A 23 -16.20 3.32 -2.28
CA HIS A 23 -15.35 4.33 -1.63
C HIS A 23 -15.72 4.59 -0.16
N PRO A 24 -15.62 3.58 0.73
CA PRO A 24 -15.91 3.79 2.13
C PRO A 24 -14.94 4.80 2.77
N ASP A 25 -15.48 5.84 3.41
CA ASP A 25 -14.71 6.94 4.02
C ASP A 25 -13.70 6.47 5.10
N ASP A 26 -13.89 5.27 5.64
CA ASP A 26 -13.11 4.69 6.72
C ASP A 26 -12.14 3.59 6.29
N LEU A 27 -12.07 3.28 4.98
CA LEU A 27 -10.99 2.50 4.40
C LEU A 27 -9.95 3.45 3.82
N ILE A 28 -8.85 3.67 4.54
CA ILE A 28 -7.79 4.56 4.08
C ILE A 28 -6.64 3.75 3.50
N SER A 29 -6.23 4.09 2.28
CA SER A 29 -5.03 3.55 1.65
C SER A 29 -3.85 4.51 1.78
N VAL A 30 -2.71 3.97 2.20
CA VAL A 30 -1.45 4.70 2.31
C VAL A 30 -0.37 3.90 1.59
N SER A 31 0.31 4.53 0.64
CA SER A 31 1.46 3.97 -0.06
C SER A 31 2.74 4.68 0.39
N LEU A 32 3.69 3.88 0.88
CA LEU A 32 4.98 4.35 1.32
C LEU A 32 6.04 4.04 0.27
N ASP A 33 6.74 5.07 -0.19
CA ASP A 33 7.89 4.90 -1.04
C ASP A 33 9.13 4.57 -0.23
N VAL A 34 9.69 3.38 -0.45
CA VAL A 34 10.89 2.90 0.23
C VAL A 34 12.16 3.08 -0.61
N ASP A 35 12.08 3.72 -1.79
CA ASP A 35 13.27 4.02 -2.59
C ASP A 35 13.91 5.34 -2.15
N LEU A 36 15.10 5.24 -1.56
CA LEU A 36 15.85 6.40 -1.05
C LEU A 36 16.36 7.34 -2.15
N ASN A 37 16.24 6.96 -3.43
CA ASN A 37 16.65 7.80 -4.56
C ASN A 37 15.50 8.60 -5.16
N GLU A 38 14.26 8.37 -4.72
CA GLU A 38 13.06 9.06 -5.20
C GLU A 38 12.66 10.19 -4.24
N ASP A 39 12.01 11.21 -4.77
CA ASP A 39 11.54 12.35 -3.99
C ASP A 39 10.04 12.67 -4.19
N THR A 40 9.59 13.74 -3.56
CA THR A 40 8.18 14.15 -3.61
C THR A 40 7.73 14.57 -5.02
N ALA A 41 8.63 15.03 -5.89
CA ALA A 41 8.30 15.35 -7.27
C ALA A 41 8.06 14.06 -8.07
N ASP A 42 8.90 13.05 -7.90
CA ASP A 42 8.72 11.73 -8.54
C ASP A 42 7.36 11.11 -8.17
N LEU A 43 7.00 11.14 -6.88
CA LEU A 43 5.68 10.66 -6.41
C LEU A 43 4.50 11.44 -6.98
N LYS A 44 4.62 12.76 -7.12
CA LYS A 44 3.56 13.59 -7.71
C LYS A 44 3.35 13.27 -9.18
N GLU A 45 4.44 13.07 -9.92
CA GLU A 45 4.35 12.66 -11.32
C GLU A 45 3.71 11.28 -11.45
N TYR A 46 4.17 10.31 -10.66
CA TYR A 46 3.64 8.95 -10.64
C TYR A 46 2.14 8.89 -10.34
N THR A 47 1.70 9.55 -9.27
CA THR A 47 0.28 9.59 -8.89
C THR A 47 -0.59 10.27 -9.94
N ALA A 48 -0.10 11.35 -10.56
CA ALA A 48 -0.80 12.04 -11.64
C ALA A 48 -0.87 11.22 -12.93
N GLU A 49 0.20 10.51 -13.30
CA GLU A 49 0.27 9.68 -14.50
C GLU A 49 -0.76 8.55 -14.46
N TYR A 50 -0.89 7.89 -13.30
CA TYR A 50 -1.77 6.73 -13.14
C TYR A 50 -3.14 7.04 -12.52
N GLY A 51 -3.37 8.30 -12.12
CA GLY A 51 -4.64 8.75 -11.55
C GLY A 51 -4.91 8.20 -10.15
N PHE A 52 -3.86 7.95 -9.36
CA PHE A 52 -4.00 7.51 -7.97
C PHE A 52 -4.22 8.72 -7.05
N ASP A 53 -5.23 8.64 -6.20
CA ASP A 53 -5.75 9.78 -5.43
C ASP A 53 -5.71 9.59 -3.90
N TRP A 54 -5.18 8.47 -3.41
CA TRP A 54 -4.98 8.22 -1.99
C TRP A 54 -3.64 8.77 -1.47
N HIS A 55 -3.31 8.50 -0.20
CA HIS A 55 -2.10 9.04 0.41
C HIS A 55 -0.83 8.33 -0.08
N PHE A 56 0.06 9.07 -0.73
CA PHE A 56 1.42 8.64 -1.05
C PHE A 56 2.43 9.48 -0.27
N ALA A 57 3.46 8.83 0.28
CA ALA A 57 4.52 9.51 1.00
C ALA A 57 5.87 8.82 0.79
N ILE A 58 6.95 9.61 0.76
CA ILE A 58 8.32 9.06 0.89
C ILE A 58 8.48 8.56 2.32
N ALA A 59 8.88 7.30 2.48
CA ALA A 59 9.17 6.73 3.79
C ALA A 59 10.46 7.36 4.36
N PRO A 60 10.39 8.02 5.53
CA PRO A 60 11.62 8.42 6.22
C PRO A 60 12.45 7.20 6.60
N LEU A 61 13.77 7.38 6.69
CA LEU A 61 14.69 6.29 7.03
C LEU A 61 14.36 5.59 8.37
N GLU A 62 13.83 6.33 9.35
CA GLU A 62 13.34 5.73 10.59
C GLU A 62 12.15 4.77 10.39
N ILE A 63 11.27 5.06 9.43
CA ILE A 63 10.11 4.23 9.10
C ILE A 63 10.56 2.97 8.37
N ASP A 64 11.46 3.07 7.39
CA ASP A 64 12.02 1.91 6.70
C ASP A 64 12.68 0.93 7.69
N ARG A 65 13.47 1.47 8.61
CA ARG A 65 14.10 0.66 9.67
C ARG A 65 13.06 0.01 10.58
N ALA A 66 11.99 0.73 10.93
CA ALA A 66 10.91 0.19 11.75
C ALA A 66 10.20 -0.97 11.03
N LEU A 67 9.85 -0.81 9.75
CA LEU A 67 9.23 -1.85 8.92
C LEU A 67 10.11 -3.11 8.83
N GLY A 68 11.40 -2.91 8.58
CA GLY A 68 12.39 -3.99 8.51
C GLY A 68 12.53 -4.78 9.81
N ASN A 69 12.50 -4.06 10.95
CA ASN A 69 12.68 -4.65 12.28
C ASN A 69 11.40 -5.30 12.84
N LEU A 70 10.23 -4.68 12.62
CA LEU A 70 8.96 -5.14 13.18
C LEU A 70 8.38 -6.32 12.40
N TYR A 71 8.55 -6.34 11.08
CA TYR A 71 7.91 -7.33 10.22
C TYR A 71 8.93 -8.17 9.47
N SER A 72 9.68 -7.55 8.57
CA SER A 72 10.73 -8.21 7.79
C SER A 72 11.46 -7.19 6.92
N ALA A 73 12.74 -7.41 6.66
CA ALA A 73 13.49 -6.69 5.63
C ALA A 73 12.82 -6.74 4.24
N GLN A 74 11.97 -7.75 3.98
CA GLN A 74 11.21 -7.88 2.74
C GLN A 74 10.16 -6.77 2.53
N TYR A 75 9.78 -6.02 3.57
CA TYR A 75 8.93 -4.84 3.42
C TYR A 75 9.62 -3.70 2.66
N LEU A 76 10.96 -3.73 2.57
CA LEU A 76 11.77 -2.77 1.82
C LEU A 76 12.03 -3.22 0.37
N ASN A 77 11.29 -4.24 -0.11
CA ASN A 77 11.45 -4.82 -1.44
C ASN A 77 10.16 -4.62 -2.26
N PRO A 78 10.04 -3.50 -3.01
CA PRO A 78 8.81 -3.16 -3.74
C PRO A 78 8.29 -4.27 -4.69
N PRO A 79 9.15 -4.99 -5.46
CA PRO A 79 8.72 -6.13 -6.27
C PRO A 79 7.94 -7.23 -5.54
N LEU A 80 8.06 -7.35 -4.21
CA LEU A 80 7.30 -8.33 -3.40
C LEU A 80 5.89 -7.86 -3.04
N ALA A 81 5.49 -6.63 -3.43
CA ALA A 81 4.21 -6.02 -3.08
C ALA A 81 3.81 -6.22 -1.60
N PRO A 82 4.71 -5.88 -0.64
CA PRO A 82 4.41 -6.03 0.78
C PRO A 82 3.24 -5.12 1.18
N MET A 83 2.28 -5.66 1.92
CA MET A 83 1.12 -4.93 2.41
C MET A 83 0.72 -5.44 3.78
N LEU A 84 0.18 -4.54 4.59
CA LEU A 84 -0.44 -4.84 5.88
C LEU A 84 -1.72 -4.03 6.02
N ILE A 85 -2.60 -4.48 6.91
CA ILE A 85 -3.82 -3.77 7.30
C ILE A 85 -3.64 -3.34 8.75
N ILE A 86 -4.05 -2.12 9.07
CA ILE A 86 -4.18 -1.64 10.44
C ILE A 86 -5.68 -1.51 10.72
N ASP A 87 -6.19 -2.29 11.67
CA ASP A 87 -7.61 -2.23 12.03
C ASP A 87 -7.93 -1.00 12.90
N ARG A 88 -9.22 -0.79 13.19
CA ARG A 88 -9.70 0.35 14.01
C ARG A 88 -9.19 0.32 15.45
N GLN A 89 -8.73 -0.84 15.94
CA GLN A 89 -8.13 -1.02 17.25
C GLN A 89 -6.61 -0.83 17.24
N GLY A 90 -6.02 -0.60 16.06
CA GLY A 90 -4.59 -0.42 15.85
C GLY A 90 -3.81 -1.73 15.76
N ASN A 91 -4.47 -2.88 15.64
CA ASN A 91 -3.76 -4.14 15.40
C ASN A 91 -3.32 -4.24 13.94
N VAL A 92 -2.15 -4.87 13.76
CA VAL A 92 -1.54 -5.03 12.45
C VAL A 92 -1.76 -6.44 11.93
N HIS A 93 -2.27 -6.55 10.72
CA HIS A 93 -2.56 -7.79 10.02
C HIS A 93 -1.72 -7.85 8.74
N LEU A 94 -0.69 -8.69 8.72
CA LEU A 94 0.20 -8.82 7.57
C LEU A 94 -0.50 -9.59 6.45
N LEU A 95 -0.34 -9.15 5.21
CA LEU A 95 -0.80 -9.90 4.05
C LEU A 95 0.35 -10.74 3.45
N PRO A 96 0.05 -11.87 2.78
CA PRO A 96 1.06 -12.63 2.06
C PRO A 96 1.82 -11.76 1.04
N TYR A 97 3.10 -12.04 0.77
CA TYR A 97 3.82 -11.37 -0.31
C TYR A 97 3.27 -11.74 -1.69
N GLY A 98 3.56 -10.90 -2.68
CA GLY A 98 3.10 -11.04 -4.06
C GLY A 98 1.85 -10.21 -4.35
N LEU A 99 1.42 -10.25 -5.61
CA LEU A 99 0.24 -9.52 -6.06
C LEU A 99 -1.02 -10.06 -5.39
N LYS A 100 -1.85 -9.14 -4.90
CA LYS A 100 -3.21 -9.40 -4.41
C LYS A 100 -4.16 -8.78 -5.40
N ASP A 101 -4.97 -9.61 -6.05
CA ASP A 101 -6.05 -9.11 -6.88
C ASP A 101 -7.19 -8.50 -6.02
N THR A 102 -8.17 -7.91 -6.69
CA THR A 102 -9.25 -7.19 -6.01
C THR A 102 -10.09 -8.09 -5.08
N GLU A 103 -10.32 -9.36 -5.46
CA GLU A 103 -11.06 -10.32 -4.62
C GLU A 103 -10.26 -10.66 -3.36
N THR A 104 -8.97 -10.99 -3.52
CA THR A 104 -8.05 -11.24 -2.39
C THR A 104 -7.99 -10.03 -1.44
N LEU A 105 -7.92 -8.82 -1.98
CA LEU A 105 -7.92 -7.59 -1.18
C LEU A 105 -9.25 -7.39 -0.44
N GLN A 106 -10.38 -7.68 -1.09
CA GLN A 106 -11.70 -7.57 -0.47
C GLN A 106 -11.84 -8.54 0.71
N GLU A 107 -11.52 -9.81 0.50
CA GLU A 107 -11.53 -10.83 1.57
C GLU A 107 -10.62 -10.44 2.74
N ALA A 108 -9.49 -9.78 2.44
CA ALA A 108 -8.55 -9.35 3.46
C ALA A 108 -9.07 -8.19 4.32
N VAL A 109 -9.81 -7.22 3.74
CA VAL A 109 -10.31 -6.05 4.48
C VAL A 109 -11.68 -6.28 5.13
N GLU A 110 -12.51 -7.14 4.55
CA GLU A 110 -13.90 -7.38 4.98
C GLU A 110 -14.06 -7.63 6.49
N PRO A 111 -13.20 -8.43 7.16
CA PRO A 111 -13.31 -8.65 8.60
C PRO A 111 -13.22 -7.37 9.43
N TYR A 112 -12.59 -6.31 8.92
CA TYR A 112 -12.29 -5.09 9.65
C TYR A 112 -13.20 -3.91 9.29
N LEU A 113 -14.03 -4.02 8.24
CA LEU A 113 -14.91 -2.94 7.79
C LEU A 113 -16.13 -2.72 8.71
N ASN A 114 -16.61 -3.75 9.41
CA ASN A 114 -17.85 -3.68 10.21
C ASN A 114 -17.63 -3.69 11.73
N GLN A 115 -16.38 -3.53 12.21
CA GLN A 115 -16.03 -3.60 13.64
C GLN A 115 -16.14 -2.26 14.37
#